data_AF-A0A3Q0J9Q2-F1
#
_entry.id   AF-A0A3Q0J9Q2-F1
#
_cell.length_a   1.000
_cell.length_b   1.000
_cell.length_c   1.000
_cell.angle_alpha   90.00
_cell.angle_beta   90.00
_cell.angle_gamma   90.00
#
_symmetry.space_group_name_H-M   'P 1'
#
loop_
_entity.id
_entity.type
_entity.pdbx_description
1 polymer ?
#
loop_
_entity_poly.entity_id
_entity_poly.type
_entity_poly.pdbx_seq_one_letter_code
_entity_poly.pdbx_strand_id
1 'polypeptide(L)' 'MPQAPPDEIRVKCAFNNEVFITYIKPDITYDRLQEEVKEMCKFSTDQVFTVKWVDEEGMQQFNSD' A
#
# COMPACT_ATOMS: atom_id res chain seq x y z
N MET A 1 -5.71 20.21 9.63
CA MET A 1 -5.15 18.90 9.25
C MET A 1 -3.66 19.11 9.03
N PRO A 2 -2.75 18.28 9.57
CA PRO A 2 -1.33 18.40 9.26
C PRO A 2 -1.15 18.21 7.75
N GLN A 3 -0.48 19.15 7.10
CA GLN A 3 -0.14 19.04 5.69
C GLN A 3 0.98 17.99 5.60
N ALA A 4 0.84 17.02 4.69
CA ALA A 4 1.93 16.10 4.41
C ALA A 4 3.15 16.91 3.97
N PRO A 5 4.38 16.57 4.42
CA PRO A 5 5.60 17.16 3.91
C PRO A 5 5.59 17.17 2.37
N PRO A 6 6.16 18.21 1.74
CA PRO A 6 6.05 18.44 0.29
C PRO A 6 6.55 17.28 -0.60
N ASP A 7 7.32 16.35 -0.03
CA ASP A 7 7.97 15.25 -0.75
C ASP A 7 7.48 13.87 -0.28
N GLU A 8 6.21 13.74 0.09
CA GLU A 8 5.63 12.45 0.47
C GLU A 8 4.47 12.03 -0.44
N ILE A 9 4.49 10.75 -0.84
CA ILE A 9 3.46 10.11 -1.64
C ILE A 9 2.44 9.51 -0.66
N ARG A 10 1.19 9.97 -0.76
CA ARG A 10 0.09 9.39 0.00
C ARG A 10 -0.33 8.04 -0.61
N VAL A 11 -0.22 6.98 0.18
CA VAL A 11 -0.62 5.62 -0.21
C VAL A 11 -1.88 5.23 0.54
N LYS A 12 -2.83 4.63 -0.18
CA LYS A 12 -4.01 3.97 0.39
C LYS A 12 -3.86 2.47 0.17
N CYS A 13 -3.86 1.69 1.24
CA CYS A 13 -3.84 0.24 1.19
C CYS A 13 -5.20 -0.29 1.64
N ALA A 14 -5.85 -1.10 0.81
CA ALA A 14 -7.09 -1.77 1.16
C ALA A 14 -6.82 -3.25 1.41
N PHE A 15 -7.13 -3.73 2.61
CA PHE A 15 -6.91 -5.11 3.02
C PHE A 15 -7.95 -5.54 4.05
N ASN A 16 -8.53 -6.74 3.91
CA ASN A 16 -9.55 -7.28 4.81
C ASN A 16 -10.72 -6.31 5.13
N ASN A 17 -11.22 -5.61 4.10
CA ASN A 17 -12.27 -4.57 4.22
C ASN A 17 -11.88 -3.35 5.06
N GLU A 18 -10.61 -3.23 5.46
CA GLU A 18 -10.05 -2.06 6.12
C GLU A 18 -9.21 -1.24 5.12
N VAL A 19 -9.15 0.08 5.33
CA VAL A 19 -8.34 1.01 4.53
C VAL A 19 -7.31 1.68 5.42
N PHE A 20 -6.05 1.46 5.10
CA PHE A 20 -4.90 2.08 5.74
C PHE A 20 -4.41 3.23 4.89
N ILE A 21 -4.02 4.33 5.54
CA ILE A 21 -3.40 5.47 4.88
C ILE A 21 -2.02 5.66 5.47
N THR A 22 -1.01 5.65 4.62
CA THR A 22 0.37 5.97 4.99
C THR A 22 0.96 6.97 4.00
N TYR A 23 2.13 7.49 4.34
CA TYR A 23 2.91 8.40 3.52
C TYR A 23 4.30 7.79 3.33
N ILE A 24 4.72 7.65 2.08
CA ILE A 24 6.04 7.11 1.74
C ILE A 24 6.86 8.18 1.02
N LYS A 25 8.18 8.08 1.14
CA LYS A 25 9.07 8.94 0.35
C LYS A 25 9.18 8.45 -1.10
N PRO A 26 9.36 9.34 -2.08
CA PRO A 26 9.60 8.97 -3.48
C PRO A 26 10.83 8.08 -3.71
N ASP A 27 11.83 8.16 -2.83
CA ASP A 27 13.08 7.38 -2.89
C ASP A 27 13.03 6.09 -2.06
N ILE A 28 11.83 5.66 -1.62
CA ILE A 28 11.67 4.41 -0.87
C ILE A 28 12.17 3.20 -1.66
N THR A 29 12.87 2.30 -0.98
CA THR A 29 13.30 1.03 -1.56
C THR A 29 12.17 0.01 -1.54
N TYR A 30 12.26 -1.00 -2.42
CA TYR A 30 11.30 -2.10 -2.44
C TYR A 30 11.24 -2.83 -1.10
N ASP A 31 12.39 -3.15 -0.51
CA ASP A 31 12.47 -3.86 0.78
C ASP A 31 11.79 -3.07 1.90
N ARG A 32 12.00 -1.74 1.94
CA ARG A 32 11.35 -0.90 2.94
C ARG A 32 9.84 -0.83 2.70
N LEU A 33 9.40 -0.72 1.45
CA LEU A 33 7.97 -0.76 1.13
C LEU A 33 7.33 -2.08 1.56
N GLN A 34 8.02 -3.21 1.41
CA GLN A 34 7.53 -4.50 1.88
C GLN A 34 7.36 -4.53 3.41
N GLU A 35 8.32 -3.99 4.16
CA GLU A 35 8.23 -3.88 5.62
C GLU A 35 7.01 -3.04 6.04
N GLU A 36 6.83 -1.86 5.43
CA GLU A 36 5.69 -0.97 5.71
C GLU A 36 4.35 -1.68 5.46
N VAL A 37 4.23 -2.43 4.36
CA VAL A 37 3.00 -3.20 4.05
C VAL A 37 2.77 -4.30 5.08
N LYS A 38 3.82 -5.02 5.49
CA LYS A 38 3.70 -6.06 6.53
C LYS A 38 3.27 -5.46 7.87
N GLU A 39 3.84 -4.32 8.25
CA GLU A 39 3.47 -3.60 9.49
C GLU A 39 2.02 -3.11 9.43
N MET A 40 1.59 -2.47 8.34
CA MET A 40 0.23 -1.97 8.16
C MET A 40 -0.82 -3.08 8.19
N CYS A 41 -0.57 -4.17 7.45
CA CYS A 41 -1.52 -5.29 7.33
C CYS A 41 -1.36 -6.34 8.44
N LYS A 42 -0.45 -6.11 9.41
CA LYS A 42 -0.14 -7.01 10.53
C LYS A 42 0.25 -8.42 10.07
N PHE A 43 1.00 -8.50 8.98
CA PHE A 43 1.54 -9.76 8.49
C PHE A 43 2.68 -10.25 9.37
N SER A 44 2.85 -11.57 9.47
CA SER A 44 4.07 -12.13 10.04
C SER A 44 5.25 -11.88 9.09
N THR A 45 6.47 -11.92 9.63
CA THR A 45 7.71 -11.68 8.88
C THR A 45 7.84 -12.58 7.65
N ASP A 46 7.37 -13.82 7.75
CA ASP A 46 7.52 -14.86 6.72
C ASP A 46 6.29 -14.98 5.81
N GLN A 47 5.26 -14.18 6.06
CA GLN A 47 4.03 -14.21 5.27
C GLN A 47 4.27 -13.62 3.88
N VAL A 48 3.99 -14.44 2.86
CA VAL A 48 4.01 -14.04 1.46
C VAL A 48 2.71 -13.28 1.14
N PHE A 49 2.82 -12.21 0.35
CA PHE A 49 1.69 -11.39 -0.08
C PHE A 49 1.91 -10.87 -1.50
N THR A 50 0.82 -10.42 -2.13
CA THR A 50 0.83 -9.77 -3.44
C THR A 50 0.16 -8.40 -3.32
N VAL A 51 0.82 -7.36 -3.79
CA VAL A 51 0.25 -6.00 -3.88
C VAL A 51 -0.28 -5.79 -5.30
N LYS A 52 -1.53 -5.33 -5.39
CA LYS A 52 -2.11 -4.86 -6.66
C LYS A 52 -2.23 -3.34 -6.58
N TRP A 53 -1.60 -2.66 -7.53
CA TRP A 53 -1.72 -1.21 -7.66
C TRP A 53 -2.97 -0.86 -8.45
N VAL A 54 -3.55 0.29 -8.15
CA VAL A 54 -4.67 0.86 -8.90
C VAL A 54 -4.11 1.98 -9.74
N ASP A 55 -4.26 1.87 -11.06
CA ASP A 55 -3.92 2.94 -12.00
C ASP A 55 -5.15 3.80 -12.31
N GLU A 56 -5.04 4.64 -13.34
CA GLU A 56 -6.09 5.55 -13.78
C GLU A 56 -7.34 4.83 -14.31
N GLU A 57 -7.22 3.57 -14.75
CA GLU A 57 -8.35 2.77 -15.25
C GLU A 57 -9.14 2.10 -14.10
N GLY A 58 -8.65 2.23 -12.85
CA GLY A 58 -9.25 1.63 -11.67
C GLY A 58 -8.84 0.17 -11.48
N MET A 59 -9.31 -0.46 -10.39
CA MET A 59 -9.08 -1.90 -10.22
C MET A 59 -9.86 -2.63 -11.30
N GLN A 60 -9.18 -3.19 -12.30
CA GLN A 60 -9.78 -4.20 -13.16
C GLN A 60 -10.26 -5.34 -12.26
N GLN A 61 -11.57 -5.35 -11.98
CA GLN A 61 -12.21 -6.52 -11.40
C GLN A 61 -12.08 -7.61 -12.46
N PHE A 62 -11.13 -8.50 -12.27
CA PHE A 62 -11.18 -9.80 -12.93
C PHE A 62 -12.43 -10.48 -12.40
N ASN A 63 -13.55 -10.29 -13.10
CA ASN A 63 -14.71 -11.13 -12.95
C ASN A 63 -14.21 -12.55 -13.24
N SER A 64 -14.15 -13.40 -12.23
CA SER A 64 -14.15 -14.83 -12.51
C SER A 64 -15.57 -15.13 -12.98
N ASP A 65 -15.66 -15.75 -14.16
CA ASP A 65 -16.89 -16.39 -14.62
C ASP A 65 -17.46 -17.36 -13.56
#